data_AF-A0A661MF57-F1
#
_entry.id   AF-A0A661MF57-F1
#
_cell.length_a   1.000
_cell.length_b   1.000
_cell.length_c   1.000
_cell.angle_alpha   90.00
_cell.angle_beta   90.00
_cell.angle_gamma   90.00
#
_symmetry.space_group_name_H-M   'P 1'
#
loop_
_entity.id
_entity.type
_entity.pdbx_description
1 polymer ?
#
loop_
_entity_poly.entity_id
_entity_poly.type
_entity_poly.pdbx_seq_one_letter_code
_entity_poly.pdbx_strand_id
1 'polypeptide(L)'
;MTSNEDTKDDVSFDRRVMQAAVRLSLLALLVFWCLRILGPFINPIVAGVVIAIAVQTPYAKLAQVLGGRPKLAAVLLVGVALLVLILPTIALGASLVETTAELSGDFIQDEFKIPPPPEAVADWPLIGERLSELWLGASQNLESALVKLAPYFKDVGLWLVSSMGNLGIGLAMFVVGILIAGALLPNGERAAKLVRKVASVVAGQRGPELADLAASSVQSVTRGVLGVALIQSLLAGLGMLVVGVPAAGLWTLLILILAVMQLPAML
;
A
#
# COMPACT_ATOMS: atom_id res chain seq x y z
N MET A 1 66.96 -4.29 29.48
CA MET A 1 66.34 -3.18 28.75
C MET A 1 65.05 -3.57 28.01
N THR A 2 64.68 -4.85 27.94
CA THR A 2 63.54 -5.36 27.15
C THR A 2 62.16 -5.27 27.83
N SER A 3 62.09 -5.23 29.17
CA SER A 3 60.79 -5.28 29.89
C SER A 3 59.91 -4.03 29.76
N ASN A 4 60.51 -2.87 29.42
CA ASN A 4 59.81 -1.59 29.37
C ASN A 4 59.24 -1.24 27.98
N GLU A 5 59.62 -2.00 26.94
CA GLU A 5 59.08 -1.86 25.58
C GLU A 5 57.80 -2.70 25.42
N ASP A 6 57.79 -3.95 25.88
CA ASP A 6 56.59 -4.82 25.83
C ASP A 6 55.37 -4.20 26.54
N THR A 7 55.58 -3.58 27.71
CA THR A 7 54.49 -2.97 28.48
C THR A 7 53.88 -1.74 27.77
N LYS A 8 54.67 -1.01 26.97
CA LYS A 8 54.18 0.16 26.22
C LYS A 8 53.39 -0.25 24.99
N ASP A 9 53.78 -1.34 24.34
CA ASP A 9 53.10 -1.83 23.14
C ASP A 9 51.71 -2.38 23.48
N ASP A 10 51.55 -3.12 24.57
CA ASP A 10 50.25 -3.61 25.05
C ASP A 10 49.27 -2.48 25.39
N VAL A 11 49.72 -1.46 26.14
CA VAL A 11 48.88 -0.31 26.51
C VAL A 11 48.44 0.49 25.27
N SER A 12 49.28 0.55 24.24
CA SER A 12 48.96 1.22 22.97
C SER A 12 47.97 0.42 22.11
N PHE A 13 48.02 -0.91 22.18
CA PHE A 13 47.11 -1.81 21.48
C PHE A 13 45.72 -1.77 22.11
N ASP A 14 45.62 -1.89 23.43
CA ASP A 14 44.35 -1.80 24.17
C ASP A 14 43.64 -0.47 23.95
N ARG A 15 44.40 0.64 23.93
CA ARG A 15 43.83 1.96 23.67
C ARG A 15 43.28 2.08 22.23
N ARG A 16 43.94 1.45 21.24
CA ARG A 16 43.47 1.40 19.86
C ARG A 16 42.22 0.53 19.70
N VAL A 17 42.20 -0.64 20.34
CA VAL A 17 41.03 -1.55 20.35
C VAL A 17 39.85 -0.89 21.05
N MET A 18 40.07 -0.26 22.21
CA MET A 18 39.02 0.47 22.93
C MET A 18 38.50 1.66 22.11
N GLN A 19 39.38 2.44 21.48
CA GLN A 19 38.97 3.54 20.60
C GLN A 19 38.19 3.04 19.36
N ALA A 20 38.63 1.93 18.75
CA ALA A 20 37.93 1.33 17.63
C ALA A 20 36.56 0.79 18.06
N ALA A 21 36.48 0.09 19.19
CA ALA A 21 35.24 -0.44 19.76
C ALA A 21 34.25 0.69 20.10
N VAL A 22 34.72 1.79 20.72
CA VAL A 22 33.88 2.96 21.00
C VAL A 22 33.42 3.65 19.71
N ARG A 23 34.28 3.81 18.72
CA ARG A 23 33.88 4.41 17.43
C ARG A 23 32.87 3.53 16.69
N LEU A 24 33.10 2.23 16.69
CA LEU A 24 32.22 1.27 16.01
C LEU A 24 30.87 1.17 16.72
N SER A 25 30.85 1.20 18.06
CA SER A 25 29.61 1.20 18.84
C SER A 25 28.83 2.50 18.66
N LEU A 26 29.51 3.67 18.65
CA LEU A 26 28.88 4.95 18.34
C LEU A 26 28.32 4.98 16.92
N LEU A 27 29.07 4.47 15.92
CA LEU A 27 28.60 4.37 14.55
C LEU A 27 27.40 3.42 14.44
N ALA A 28 27.46 2.26 15.09
CA ALA A 28 26.36 1.30 15.10
C ALA A 28 25.11 1.88 15.77
N LEU A 29 25.27 2.62 16.88
CA LEU A 29 24.18 3.32 17.55
C LEU A 29 23.58 4.40 16.64
N LEU A 30 24.40 5.20 15.97
CA LEU A 30 23.97 6.22 15.02
C LEU A 30 23.17 5.60 13.86
N VAL A 31 23.69 4.52 13.28
CA VAL A 31 23.02 3.78 12.20
C VAL A 31 21.70 3.19 12.70
N PHE A 32 21.68 2.60 13.89
CA PHE A 32 20.47 2.05 14.50
C PHE A 32 19.39 3.12 14.71
N TRP A 33 19.76 4.28 15.26
CA TRP A 33 18.83 5.41 15.43
C TRP A 33 18.34 5.96 14.10
N CYS A 34 19.23 6.07 13.10
CA CYS A 34 18.85 6.49 11.75
C CYS A 34 17.86 5.52 11.12
N LEU A 35 18.09 4.21 11.21
CA LEU A 35 17.18 3.17 10.72
C LEU A 35 15.83 3.19 11.46
N ARG A 36 15.83 3.45 12.77
CA ARG A 36 14.59 3.54 13.55
C ARG A 36 13.74 4.74 13.15
N ILE A 37 14.37 5.89 12.89
CA ILE A 37 13.68 7.09 12.40
C ILE A 37 13.20 6.89 10.96
N LEU A 38 13.99 6.19 10.13
CA LEU A 38 13.64 5.89 8.74
C LEU A 38 12.55 4.81 8.62
N GLY A 39 12.39 3.94 9.62
CA GLY A 39 11.41 2.85 9.69
C GLY A 39 10.03 3.18 9.10
N PRO A 40 9.31 4.22 9.59
CA PRO A 40 8.01 4.60 9.04
C PRO A 40 8.05 5.04 7.57
N PHE A 41 9.19 5.53 7.08
CA PHE A 41 9.38 5.97 5.69
C PHE A 41 9.83 4.84 4.75
N ILE A 42 10.23 3.67 5.27
CA ILE A 42 10.62 2.54 4.42
C ILE A 42 9.47 2.14 3.51
N ASN A 43 8.25 2.06 4.04
CA ASN A 43 7.07 1.67 3.26
C ASN A 43 6.80 2.60 2.06
N PRO A 44 6.69 3.94 2.21
CA PRO A 44 6.52 4.83 1.07
C PRO A 44 7.76 4.88 0.16
N ILE A 45 8.98 4.72 0.68
CA ILE A 45 10.19 4.65 -0.16
C ILE A 45 10.14 3.42 -1.07
N VAL A 46 9.84 2.24 -0.53
CA VAL A 46 9.74 1.00 -1.32
C VAL A 46 8.63 1.13 -2.35
N ALA A 47 7.44 1.62 -1.95
CA ALA A 47 6.34 1.87 -2.87
C ALA A 47 6.77 2.82 -4.01
N GLY A 48 7.46 3.91 -3.67
CA GLY A 48 7.97 4.87 -4.65
C GLY A 48 9.01 4.28 -5.60
N VAL A 49 9.91 3.42 -5.12
CA VAL A 49 10.88 2.70 -5.97
C VAL A 49 10.16 1.75 -6.93
N VAL A 50 9.18 0.98 -6.45
CA VAL A 50 8.39 0.06 -7.29
C VAL A 50 7.62 0.85 -8.35
N ILE A 51 6.97 1.96 -7.99
CA ILE A 51 6.26 2.83 -8.93
C ILE A 51 7.23 3.41 -9.96
N ALA A 52 8.39 3.92 -9.54
CA ALA A 52 9.39 4.46 -10.46
C ALA A 52 9.87 3.41 -11.47
N ILE A 53 10.06 2.16 -11.03
CA ILE A 53 10.42 1.04 -11.90
C ILE A 53 9.29 0.70 -12.88
N ALA A 54 8.04 0.61 -12.39
CA ALA A 54 6.87 0.30 -13.20
C ALA A 54 6.66 1.34 -14.32
N VAL A 55 6.86 2.62 -13.99
CA VAL A 55 6.58 3.76 -14.87
C VAL A 55 7.82 4.19 -15.67
N GLN A 56 8.98 3.53 -15.51
CA GLN A 56 10.22 3.94 -16.18
C GLN A 56 10.10 3.97 -17.72
N THR A 57 9.51 2.95 -18.32
CA THR A 57 9.32 2.87 -19.78
C THR A 57 8.37 3.96 -20.31
N PRO A 58 7.16 4.16 -19.77
CA PRO A 58 6.30 5.26 -20.22
C PRO A 58 6.92 6.63 -19.92
N TYR A 59 7.64 6.79 -18.80
CA TYR A 59 8.38 8.01 -18.50
C TYR A 59 9.43 8.34 -19.56
N ALA A 60 10.26 7.37 -19.96
CA ALA A 60 11.30 7.57 -20.96
C ALA A 60 10.71 8.00 -22.31
N LYS A 61 9.62 7.35 -22.75
CA LYS A 61 8.89 7.73 -23.98
C LYS A 61 8.31 9.13 -23.88
N LEU A 62 7.67 9.45 -22.77
CA LEU A 62 7.05 10.76 -22.53
C LEU A 62 8.10 11.87 -22.49
N ALA A 63 9.25 11.64 -21.85
CA ALA A 63 10.36 12.59 -21.80
C ALA A 63 10.96 12.88 -23.18
N GLN A 64 11.04 11.87 -24.06
CA GLN A 64 11.47 12.04 -25.45
C GLN A 64 10.45 12.87 -26.25
N VAL A 65 9.16 12.56 -26.14
CA VAL A 65 8.08 13.31 -26.81
C VAL A 65 8.02 14.77 -26.35
N LEU A 66 8.29 15.04 -25.07
CA LEU A 66 8.37 16.39 -24.50
C LEU A 66 9.67 17.16 -24.83
N GLY A 67 10.44 16.70 -25.83
CA GLY A 67 11.64 17.38 -26.29
C GLY A 67 12.82 17.29 -25.32
N GLY A 68 12.94 16.17 -24.59
CA GLY A 68 14.07 15.95 -23.68
C GLY A 68 13.95 16.72 -22.36
N ARG A 69 12.72 17.01 -21.90
CA ARG A 69 12.45 17.69 -20.62
C ARG A 69 12.03 16.68 -19.53
N PRO A 70 12.97 15.95 -18.89
CA PRO A 70 12.67 14.87 -17.96
C PRO A 70 11.84 15.32 -16.74
N LYS A 71 12.07 16.55 -16.25
CA LYS A 71 11.33 17.09 -15.10
C LYS A 71 9.84 17.29 -15.40
N LEU A 72 9.50 17.77 -16.60
CA LEU A 72 8.10 17.95 -16.99
C LEU A 72 7.39 16.61 -17.15
N ALA A 73 8.06 15.62 -17.76
CA ALA A 73 7.53 14.27 -17.89
C ALA A 73 7.23 13.63 -16.52
N ALA A 74 8.12 13.82 -15.54
CA ALA A 74 7.93 13.33 -14.18
C ALA A 74 6.74 14.00 -13.48
N VAL A 75 6.62 15.32 -13.55
CA VAL A 75 5.49 16.07 -12.96
C VAL A 75 4.16 15.64 -13.58
N LEU A 76 4.11 15.46 -14.90
CA LEU A 76 2.90 15.04 -15.60
C LEU A 76 2.48 13.64 -15.17
N LEU A 77 3.43 12.69 -15.09
CA LEU A 77 3.15 11.33 -14.62
C LEU A 77 2.69 11.28 -13.17
N VAL A 78 3.31 12.07 -12.29
CA VAL A 78 2.86 12.20 -10.90
C VAL A 78 1.42 12.74 -10.84
N GLY A 79 1.12 13.78 -11.63
CA GLY A 79 -0.24 14.33 -11.70
C GLY A 79 -1.28 13.30 -12.14
N VAL A 80 -0.96 12.52 -13.18
CA VAL A 80 -1.83 11.43 -13.66
C VAL A 80 -1.98 10.34 -12.59
N ALA A 81 -0.89 9.91 -11.95
CA ALA A 81 -0.95 8.88 -10.91
C ALA A 81 -1.78 9.33 -9.69
N LEU A 82 -1.63 10.60 -9.28
CA LEU A 82 -2.44 11.17 -8.21
C LEU A 82 -3.92 11.27 -8.59
N LEU A 83 -4.25 11.64 -9.83
CA LEU A 83 -5.63 11.65 -10.30
C LEU A 83 -6.24 10.25 -10.27
N VAL A 84 -5.54 9.25 -10.81
CA VAL A 84 -5.99 7.85 -10.81
C VAL A 84 -6.21 7.32 -9.39
N LEU A 85 -5.44 7.80 -8.41
CA LEU A 85 -5.63 7.44 -7.00
C LEU A 85 -6.79 8.21 -6.35
N ILE A 86 -6.82 9.54 -6.50
CA ILE A 86 -7.72 10.43 -5.75
C ILE A 86 -9.17 10.31 -6.24
N LEU A 87 -9.40 10.19 -7.56
CA LEU A 87 -10.74 10.09 -8.13
C LEU A 87 -11.58 8.95 -7.52
N PRO A 88 -11.11 7.68 -7.51
CA PRO A 88 -11.87 6.60 -6.89
C PRO A 88 -11.98 6.77 -5.38
N THR A 89 -10.98 7.33 -4.70
CA THR A 89 -11.08 7.60 -3.24
C THR A 89 -12.20 8.58 -2.93
N ILE A 90 -12.34 9.67 -3.70
CA ILE A 90 -13.42 10.64 -3.52
C ILE A 90 -14.78 10.00 -3.87
N ALA A 91 -14.84 9.25 -4.97
CA ALA A 91 -16.09 8.56 -5.38
C ALA A 91 -16.56 7.57 -4.32
N LEU A 92 -15.66 6.73 -3.81
CA LEU A 92 -15.95 5.80 -2.72
C LEU A 92 -16.35 6.53 -1.43
N GLY A 93 -15.64 7.62 -1.08
CA GLY A 93 -15.98 8.44 0.08
C GLY A 93 -17.38 9.05 -0.03
N ALA A 94 -17.75 9.56 -1.21
CA ALA A 94 -19.07 10.10 -1.48
C ALA A 94 -20.16 9.04 -1.35
N SER A 95 -19.98 7.86 -1.94
CA SER A 95 -20.94 6.75 -1.85
C SER A 95 -21.16 6.28 -0.40
N LEU A 96 -20.12 6.30 0.44
CA LEU A 96 -20.24 5.95 1.86
C LEU A 96 -21.07 6.99 2.65
N VAL A 97 -20.87 8.28 2.38
CA VAL A 97 -21.64 9.36 2.99
C VAL A 97 -23.10 9.30 2.56
N GLU A 98 -23.35 9.06 1.27
CA GLU A 98 -24.70 8.94 0.71
C GLU A 98 -25.45 7.74 1.30
N THR A 99 -24.81 6.56 1.36
CA THR A 99 -25.39 5.36 2.00
C THR A 99 -25.72 5.61 3.49
N THR A 100 -24.86 6.35 4.21
CA THR A 100 -25.11 6.68 5.62
C THR A 100 -26.24 7.68 5.77
N ALA A 101 -26.36 8.65 4.86
CA ALA A 101 -27.42 9.65 4.86
C ALA A 101 -28.80 9.01 4.59
N GLU A 102 -28.89 8.10 3.60
CA GLU A 102 -30.11 7.33 3.31
C GLU A 102 -30.55 6.48 4.50
N LEU A 103 -29.61 5.74 5.10
CA LEU A 103 -29.89 4.94 6.30
C LEU A 103 -30.34 5.81 7.48
N SER A 104 -29.76 6.99 7.68
CA SER A 104 -30.19 7.92 8.75
C SER A 104 -31.55 8.56 8.46
N GLY A 105 -31.90 8.79 7.19
CA GLY A 105 -33.20 9.32 6.78
C GLY A 105 -34.34 8.33 6.98
N ASP A 106 -34.09 7.04 6.72
CA ASP A 106 -35.05 5.95 6.93
C ASP A 106 -35.18 5.55 8.41
N PHE A 107 -34.15 5.80 9.24
CA PHE A 107 -34.22 5.56 10.70
C PHE A 107 -35.01 6.64 11.47
N ILE A 108 -35.16 7.84 10.92
CA ILE A 108 -35.85 8.97 11.59
C ILE A 108 -37.34 9.03 11.23
N GLN A 109 -37.76 8.39 10.13
CA GLN A 109 -39.17 8.14 9.87
C GLN A 109 -39.55 6.89 10.64
N ASP A 110 -40.52 6.99 11.57
CA ASP A 110 -41.04 5.95 12.49
C ASP A 110 -41.61 4.67 11.81
N GLU A 111 -41.08 4.24 10.67
CA GLU A 111 -41.66 3.20 9.81
C GLU A 111 -40.71 2.04 9.49
N PHE A 112 -39.60 1.86 10.22
CA PHE A 112 -38.77 0.65 10.08
C PHE A 112 -39.41 -0.57 10.75
N LYS A 113 -40.49 -1.10 10.18
CA LYS A 113 -41.00 -2.43 10.49
C LYS A 113 -40.10 -3.46 9.80
N ILE A 114 -39.22 -4.11 10.55
CA ILE A 114 -38.49 -5.29 10.05
C ILE A 114 -39.55 -6.33 9.62
N PRO A 115 -39.67 -6.65 8.32
CA PRO A 115 -40.61 -7.66 7.87
C PRO A 115 -40.21 -9.02 8.48
N PRO A 116 -41.17 -9.90 8.80
CA PRO A 116 -40.87 -11.22 9.32
C PRO A 116 -39.93 -11.98 8.36
N PRO A 117 -39.02 -12.82 8.89
CA PRO A 117 -38.04 -13.51 8.06
C PRO A 117 -38.76 -14.36 7.00
N PRO A 118 -38.37 -14.30 5.71
CA PRO A 118 -38.90 -15.19 4.69
C PRO A 118 -38.64 -16.65 5.07
N GLU A 119 -39.59 -17.55 4.82
CA GLU A 119 -39.48 -18.98 5.17
C GLU A 119 -38.20 -19.64 4.59
N ALA A 120 -37.69 -19.13 3.45
CA ALA A 120 -36.45 -19.56 2.82
C ALA A 120 -35.18 -19.36 3.67
N VAL A 121 -35.21 -18.51 4.70
CA VAL A 121 -34.08 -18.31 5.63
C VAL A 121 -34.02 -19.42 6.69
N ALA A 122 -35.16 -20.02 7.05
CA ALA A 122 -35.22 -21.14 8.00
C ALA A 122 -34.65 -22.43 7.40
N ASP A 123 -34.75 -22.61 6.08
CA ASP A 123 -34.25 -23.79 5.35
C ASP A 123 -32.73 -23.84 5.19
N TRP A 124 -31.99 -22.86 5.74
CA TRP A 124 -30.55 -22.77 5.54
C TRP A 124 -29.77 -23.72 6.48
N PRO A 125 -29.04 -24.72 5.96
CA PRO A 125 -28.65 -25.91 6.72
C PRO A 125 -27.58 -25.70 7.80
N LEU A 126 -27.00 -24.50 7.93
CA LEU A 126 -26.01 -24.20 8.99
C LEU A 126 -26.42 -23.10 9.97
N ILE A 127 -27.34 -22.19 9.61
CA ILE A 127 -27.59 -20.94 10.37
C ILE A 127 -29.09 -20.57 10.42
N GLY A 128 -29.96 -21.30 9.69
CA GLY A 128 -31.34 -20.89 9.45
C GLY A 128 -32.18 -20.70 10.70
N GLU A 129 -32.22 -21.70 11.58
CA GLU A 129 -33.03 -21.65 12.81
C GLU A 129 -32.60 -20.51 13.76
N ARG A 130 -31.28 -20.34 13.97
CA ARG A 130 -30.74 -19.28 14.85
C ARG A 130 -30.98 -17.89 14.27
N LEU A 131 -30.85 -17.75 12.95
CA LEU A 131 -31.06 -16.48 12.27
C LEU A 131 -32.56 -16.14 12.22
N SER A 132 -33.44 -17.11 12.02
CA SER A 132 -34.89 -16.91 12.05
C SER A 132 -35.39 -16.51 13.43
N GLU A 133 -34.90 -17.12 14.51
CA GLU A 133 -35.29 -16.73 15.88
C GLU A 133 -34.79 -15.33 16.25
N LEU A 134 -33.56 -14.98 15.87
CA LEU A 134 -33.00 -13.64 16.08
C LEU A 134 -33.75 -12.57 15.25
N TRP A 135 -34.13 -12.90 14.02
CA TRP A 135 -34.89 -12.01 13.14
C TRP A 135 -36.33 -11.83 13.63
N LEU A 136 -36.99 -12.90 14.10
CA LEU A 136 -38.32 -12.85 14.69
C LEU A 136 -38.31 -12.04 16.00
N GLY A 137 -37.30 -12.24 16.85
CA GLY A 137 -37.08 -11.46 18.07
C GLY A 137 -36.80 -9.97 17.80
N ALA A 138 -36.05 -9.66 16.74
CA ALA A 138 -35.85 -8.29 16.28
C ALA A 138 -37.15 -7.67 15.74
N SER A 139 -37.97 -8.43 15.01
CA SER A 139 -39.26 -7.95 14.49
C SER A 139 -40.30 -7.65 15.57
N GLN A 140 -40.24 -8.35 16.72
CA GLN A 140 -41.19 -8.18 17.83
C GLN A 140 -40.75 -7.14 18.87
N ASN A 141 -39.44 -6.96 19.08
CA ASN A 141 -38.93 -6.08 20.12
C ASN A 141 -37.54 -5.51 19.74
N LEU A 142 -37.56 -4.59 18.77
CA LEU A 142 -36.42 -3.93 18.16
C LEU A 142 -35.44 -3.39 19.23
N GLU A 143 -35.97 -2.77 20.28
CA GLU A 143 -35.18 -2.14 21.36
C GLU A 143 -34.35 -3.17 22.15
N SER A 144 -34.93 -4.33 22.47
CA SER A 144 -34.22 -5.40 23.19
C SER A 144 -33.16 -6.10 22.33
N ALA A 145 -33.41 -6.20 21.02
CA ALA A 145 -32.47 -6.74 20.05
C ALA A 145 -31.32 -5.75 19.82
N LEU A 146 -31.63 -4.46 19.66
CA LEU A 146 -30.63 -3.39 19.55
C LEU A 146 -29.75 -3.31 20.80
N VAL A 147 -30.28 -3.47 22.02
CA VAL A 147 -29.45 -3.47 23.24
C VAL A 147 -28.50 -4.67 23.30
N LYS A 148 -28.93 -5.85 22.83
CA LYS A 148 -28.07 -7.05 22.74
C LYS A 148 -27.04 -6.97 21.62
N LEU A 149 -27.36 -6.29 20.51
CA LEU A 149 -26.48 -6.10 19.35
C LEU A 149 -25.62 -4.82 19.46
N ALA A 150 -25.98 -3.86 20.32
CA ALA A 150 -25.24 -2.62 20.57
C ALA A 150 -23.74 -2.82 20.83
N PRO A 151 -23.29 -3.78 21.66
CA PRO A 151 -21.86 -4.03 21.83
C PRO A 151 -21.19 -4.51 20.53
N TYR A 152 -21.86 -5.33 19.71
CA TYR A 152 -21.34 -5.74 18.39
C TYR A 152 -21.27 -4.57 17.42
N PHE A 153 -22.28 -3.69 17.38
CA PHE A 153 -22.24 -2.48 16.56
C PHE A 153 -21.14 -1.50 17.02
N LYS A 154 -20.87 -1.44 18.32
CA LYS A 154 -19.78 -0.62 18.87
C LYS A 154 -18.42 -1.17 18.47
N ASP A 155 -18.19 -2.47 18.60
CA ASP A 155 -16.92 -3.10 18.21
C ASP A 155 -16.70 -3.06 16.70
N VAL A 156 -17.75 -3.32 15.91
CA VAL A 156 -17.72 -3.18 14.44
C VAL A 156 -17.51 -1.71 14.04
N GLY A 157 -18.15 -0.76 14.73
CA GLY A 157 -17.97 0.67 14.48
C GLY A 157 -16.55 1.13 14.79
N LEU A 158 -15.98 0.72 15.92
CA LEU A 158 -14.57 0.97 16.28
C LEU A 158 -13.60 0.32 15.28
N TRP A 159 -13.87 -0.92 14.86
CA TRP A 159 -13.11 -1.59 13.83
C TRP A 159 -13.19 -0.87 12.48
N LEU A 160 -14.37 -0.38 12.10
CA LEU A 160 -14.58 0.34 10.85
C LEU A 160 -13.86 1.70 10.85
N VAL A 161 -14.00 2.48 11.94
CA VAL A 161 -13.30 3.77 12.11
C VAL A 161 -11.79 3.58 12.10
N SER A 162 -11.27 2.59 12.83
CA SER A 162 -9.83 2.30 12.85
C SER A 162 -9.33 1.79 11.49
N SER A 163 -10.12 0.98 10.78
CA SER A 163 -9.81 0.54 9.41
C SER A 163 -9.77 1.71 8.43
N MET A 164 -10.75 2.62 8.48
CA MET A 164 -10.74 3.84 7.67
C MET A 164 -9.54 4.74 7.98
N GLY A 165 -9.19 4.89 9.27
CA GLY A 165 -7.99 5.61 9.69
C GLY A 165 -6.71 5.00 9.11
N ASN A 166 -6.56 3.68 9.21
CA ASN A 166 -5.41 2.97 8.65
C ASN A 166 -5.35 3.05 7.11
N LEU A 167 -6.50 2.95 6.43
CA LEU A 167 -6.59 3.14 4.98
C LEU A 167 -6.20 4.57 4.58
N GLY A 168 -6.67 5.58 5.31
CA GLY A 168 -6.30 6.98 5.08
C GLY A 168 -4.80 7.23 5.24
N ILE A 169 -4.19 6.67 6.30
CA ILE A 169 -2.73 6.71 6.50
C ILE A 169 -2.02 5.96 5.36
N GLY A 170 -2.52 4.80 4.95
CA GLY A 170 -1.98 4.03 3.83
C GLY A 170 -2.02 4.80 2.51
N LEU A 171 -3.13 5.47 2.20
CA LEU A 171 -3.29 6.34 1.04
C LEU A 171 -2.32 7.53 1.09
N ALA A 172 -2.18 8.18 2.24
CA ALA A 172 -1.23 9.28 2.42
C ALA A 172 0.23 8.79 2.20
N MET A 173 0.59 7.63 2.76
CA MET A 173 1.89 7.01 2.50
C MET A 173 2.08 6.66 1.03
N PHE A 174 1.04 6.20 0.35
CA PHE A 174 1.09 5.91 -1.09
C PHE A 174 1.29 7.17 -1.93
N VAL A 175 0.63 8.29 -1.57
CA VAL A 175 0.86 9.61 -2.16
C VAL A 175 2.32 10.03 -1.99
N VAL A 176 2.88 9.89 -0.78
CA VAL A 176 4.32 10.15 -0.54
C VAL A 176 5.17 9.25 -1.43
N GLY A 177 4.83 7.98 -1.60
CA GLY A 177 5.49 7.06 -2.53
C GLY A 177 5.46 7.55 -3.98
N ILE A 178 4.31 8.03 -4.47
CA ILE A 178 4.19 8.62 -5.82
C ILE A 178 5.11 9.84 -5.97
N LEU A 179 5.18 10.71 -4.96
CA LEU A 179 6.07 11.87 -4.96
C LEU A 179 7.54 11.45 -4.99
N ILE A 180 7.92 10.44 -4.19
CA ILE A 180 9.26 9.85 -4.20
C ILE A 180 9.58 9.28 -5.59
N ALA A 181 8.65 8.56 -6.21
CA ALA A 181 8.82 8.03 -7.56
C ALA A 181 9.08 9.15 -8.58
N GLY A 182 8.29 10.23 -8.51
CA GLY A 182 8.46 11.42 -9.35
C GLY A 182 9.81 12.10 -9.17
N ALA A 183 10.34 12.15 -7.94
CA ALA A 183 11.68 12.67 -7.67
C ALA A 183 12.80 11.71 -8.14
N LEU A 184 12.55 10.40 -8.11
CA LEU A 184 13.51 9.37 -8.48
C LEU A 184 13.67 9.24 -10.00
N LEU A 185 12.59 9.39 -10.77
CA LEU A 185 12.59 9.23 -12.23
C LEU A 185 13.61 10.14 -12.97
N PRO A 186 13.68 11.47 -12.72
CA PRO A 186 14.72 12.33 -13.30
C PRO A 186 16.13 12.07 -12.76
N ASN A 187 16.24 11.50 -11.55
CA ASN A 187 17.51 11.27 -10.87
C ASN A 187 17.95 9.79 -10.92
N GLY A 188 17.34 8.97 -11.78
CA GLY A 188 17.51 7.51 -11.78
C GLY A 188 18.96 7.07 -11.94
N GLU A 189 19.75 7.75 -12.76
CA GLU A 189 21.18 7.47 -12.93
C GLU A 189 21.98 7.73 -11.64
N ARG A 190 21.65 8.80 -10.92
CA ARG A 190 22.32 9.13 -9.66
C ARG A 190 21.98 8.09 -8.61
N ALA A 191 20.71 7.69 -8.52
CA ALA A 191 20.27 6.63 -7.62
C ALA A 191 20.95 5.29 -7.95
N ALA A 192 21.02 4.90 -9.23
CA ALA A 192 21.70 3.68 -9.65
C ALA A 192 23.20 3.67 -9.30
N LYS A 193 23.89 4.80 -9.50
CA LYS A 193 25.31 4.96 -9.08
C LYS A 193 25.46 4.79 -7.56
N LEU A 194 24.53 5.34 -6.78
CA LEU A 194 24.54 5.25 -5.33
C LEU A 194 24.33 3.80 -4.87
N VAL A 195 23.34 3.10 -5.45
CA VAL A 195 23.07 1.69 -5.16
C VAL A 195 24.26 0.80 -5.51
N ARG A 196 24.87 0.98 -6.69
CA ARG A 196 26.08 0.23 -7.08
C ARG A 196 27.27 0.50 -6.15
N LYS A 197 27.44 1.75 -5.69
CA LYS A 197 28.48 2.12 -4.73
C LYS A 197 28.24 1.46 -3.37
N VAL A 198 27.01 1.49 -2.86
CA VAL A 198 26.65 0.79 -1.61
C VAL A 198 26.87 -0.72 -1.75
N ALA A 199 26.44 -1.31 -2.87
CA ALA A 199 26.65 -2.72 -3.12
C ALA A 199 28.13 -3.09 -3.19
N SER A 200 28.99 -2.23 -3.74
CA SER A 200 30.44 -2.46 -3.75
C SER A 200 31.07 -2.46 -2.35
N VAL A 201 30.50 -1.71 -1.40
CA VAL A 201 30.94 -1.73 0.00
C VAL A 201 30.52 -3.02 0.70
N VAL A 202 29.32 -3.52 0.40
CA VAL A 202 28.75 -4.71 1.07
C VAL A 202 29.29 -6.02 0.49
N ALA A 203 29.41 -6.12 -0.84
CA ALA A 203 29.73 -7.36 -1.55
C ALA A 203 31.03 -7.26 -2.38
N GLY A 204 31.86 -6.24 -2.13
CA GLY A 204 33.16 -6.07 -2.78
C GLY A 204 33.05 -5.88 -4.30
N GLN A 205 33.96 -6.50 -5.05
CA GLN A 205 34.07 -6.33 -6.50
C GLN A 205 32.82 -6.80 -7.27
N ARG A 206 32.08 -7.78 -6.75
CA ARG A 206 30.83 -8.29 -7.36
C ARG A 206 29.59 -7.46 -6.99
N GLY A 207 29.72 -6.49 -6.09
CA GLY A 207 28.60 -5.68 -5.62
C GLY A 207 27.78 -5.00 -6.72
N PRO A 208 28.40 -4.28 -7.67
CA PRO A 208 27.67 -3.65 -8.77
C PRO A 208 26.89 -4.65 -9.64
N GLU A 209 27.46 -5.82 -9.92
CA GLU A 209 26.81 -6.87 -10.71
C GLU A 209 25.60 -7.45 -9.97
N LEU A 210 25.73 -7.73 -8.67
CA LEU A 210 24.62 -8.18 -7.83
C LEU A 210 23.50 -7.15 -7.73
N ALA A 211 23.84 -5.86 -7.66
CA ALA A 211 22.86 -4.78 -7.66
C ALA A 211 22.08 -4.70 -8.97
N ASP A 212 22.76 -4.86 -10.11
CA ASP A 212 22.11 -4.88 -11.42
C ASP A 212 21.23 -6.13 -11.58
N LEU A 213 21.69 -7.29 -11.09
CA LEU A 213 20.92 -8.53 -11.08
C LEU A 213 19.63 -8.37 -10.25
N ALA A 214 19.75 -7.84 -9.03
CA ALA A 214 18.59 -7.57 -8.17
C ALA A 214 17.62 -6.58 -8.83
N ALA A 215 18.13 -5.50 -9.43
CA ALA A 215 17.30 -4.53 -10.14
C ALA A 215 16.56 -5.17 -11.33
N SER A 216 17.22 -6.04 -12.09
CA SER A 216 16.60 -6.75 -13.21
C SER A 216 15.48 -7.69 -12.75
N SER A 217 15.66 -8.39 -11.64
CA SER A 217 14.65 -9.26 -11.04
C SER A 217 13.43 -8.48 -10.57
N VAL A 218 13.64 -7.37 -9.86
CA VAL A 218 12.53 -6.50 -9.41
C VAL A 218 11.79 -5.92 -10.62
N GLN A 219 12.50 -5.47 -11.65
CA GLN A 219 11.90 -5.01 -12.90
C GLN A 219 11.08 -6.09 -13.59
N SER A 220 11.59 -7.33 -13.65
CA SER A 220 10.89 -8.46 -14.27
C SER A 220 9.57 -8.76 -13.54
N VAL A 221 9.60 -8.90 -12.21
CA VAL A 221 8.39 -9.15 -11.40
C VAL A 221 7.39 -8.01 -11.55
N THR A 222 7.85 -6.76 -11.43
CA THR A 222 6.98 -5.58 -11.47
C THR A 222 6.30 -5.45 -12.83
N ARG A 223 7.05 -5.64 -13.93
CA ARG A 223 6.50 -5.60 -15.30
C ARG A 223 5.57 -6.78 -15.57
N GLY A 224 5.85 -7.95 -15.01
CA GLY A 224 5.00 -9.14 -15.11
C GLY A 224 3.63 -8.89 -14.47
N VAL A 225 3.61 -8.45 -13.21
CA VAL A 225 2.37 -8.14 -12.48
C VAL A 225 1.55 -7.07 -13.19
N LEU A 226 2.19 -5.97 -13.60
CA LEU A 226 1.51 -4.88 -14.28
C LEU A 226 0.99 -5.30 -15.67
N GLY A 227 1.74 -6.13 -16.39
CA GLY A 227 1.34 -6.67 -17.69
C GLY A 227 0.11 -7.55 -17.58
N VAL A 228 0.06 -8.46 -16.60
CA VAL A 228 -1.12 -9.31 -16.36
C VAL A 228 -2.32 -8.46 -15.95
N ALA A 229 -2.15 -7.49 -15.05
CA ALA A 229 -3.24 -6.61 -14.61
C ALA A 229 -3.85 -5.80 -15.77
N LEU A 230 -3.00 -5.30 -16.68
CA LEU A 230 -3.45 -4.59 -17.88
C LEU A 230 -4.23 -5.51 -18.82
N ILE A 231 -3.71 -6.71 -19.12
CA ILE A 231 -4.40 -7.66 -20.01
C ILE A 231 -5.75 -8.08 -19.41
N GLN A 232 -5.76 -8.44 -18.12
CA GLN A 232 -6.97 -8.88 -17.43
C GLN A 232 -8.05 -7.80 -17.41
N SER A 233 -7.68 -6.57 -17.03
CA SER A 233 -8.65 -5.46 -17.01
C SER A 233 -9.17 -5.15 -18.41
N LEU A 234 -8.32 -5.17 -19.44
CA LEU A 234 -8.73 -4.89 -20.81
C LEU A 234 -9.68 -5.97 -21.35
N LEU A 235 -9.40 -7.26 -21.09
CA LEU A 235 -10.29 -8.35 -21.47
C LEU A 235 -11.63 -8.31 -20.72
N ALA A 236 -11.60 -8.05 -19.40
CA ALA A 236 -12.82 -7.90 -18.62
C ALA A 236 -13.66 -6.70 -19.11
N GLY A 237 -13.01 -5.58 -19.41
CA GLY A 237 -13.64 -4.39 -19.95
C GLY A 237 -14.30 -4.62 -21.30
N LEU A 238 -13.60 -5.28 -22.22
CA LEU A 238 -14.16 -5.68 -23.51
C LEU A 238 -15.34 -6.65 -23.33
N GLY A 239 -15.24 -7.62 -22.42
CA GLY A 239 -16.34 -8.53 -22.10
C GLY A 239 -17.59 -7.78 -21.61
N MET A 240 -17.42 -6.81 -20.70
CA MET A 240 -18.52 -5.98 -20.19
C MET A 240 -19.14 -5.09 -21.27
N LEU A 241 -18.33 -4.56 -22.20
CA LEU A 241 -18.82 -3.79 -23.35
C LEU A 241 -19.67 -4.65 -24.28
N VAL A 242 -19.29 -5.90 -24.52
CA VAL A 242 -20.07 -6.85 -25.34
C VAL A 242 -21.40 -7.22 -24.67
N VAL A 243 -21.39 -7.39 -23.34
CA VAL A 243 -22.60 -7.71 -22.56
C VAL A 243 -23.52 -6.48 -22.35
N GLY A 244 -23.04 -5.27 -22.65
CA GLY A 244 -23.83 -4.04 -22.52
C GLY A 244 -23.97 -3.54 -21.07
N VAL A 245 -23.00 -3.87 -20.20
CA VAL A 245 -23.04 -3.45 -18.79
C VAL A 245 -22.88 -1.92 -18.69
N PRO A 246 -23.78 -1.21 -17.99
CA PRO A 246 -23.64 0.23 -17.80
C PRO A 246 -22.35 0.56 -17.06
N ALA A 247 -21.71 1.67 -17.44
CA ALA A 247 -20.43 2.12 -16.87
C ALA A 247 -19.27 1.10 -17.00
N ALA A 248 -19.24 0.26 -18.04
CA ALA A 248 -18.17 -0.72 -18.29
C ALA A 248 -16.75 -0.14 -18.18
N GLY A 249 -16.52 1.12 -18.57
CA GLY A 249 -15.23 1.79 -18.41
C GLY A 249 -14.81 2.00 -16.96
N LEU A 250 -15.76 2.34 -16.07
CA LEU A 250 -15.49 2.50 -14.64
C LEU A 250 -15.16 1.14 -13.98
N TRP A 251 -15.92 0.10 -14.35
CA TRP A 251 -15.63 -1.27 -13.90
C TRP A 251 -14.26 -1.76 -14.38
N THR A 252 -13.90 -1.44 -15.63
CA THR A 252 -12.58 -1.77 -16.18
C THR A 252 -11.46 -1.12 -15.38
N LEU A 253 -11.61 0.16 -15.02
CA LEU A 253 -10.66 0.89 -14.17
C LEU A 253 -10.58 0.26 -12.78
N LEU A 254 -11.72 -0.10 -12.19
CA LEU A 254 -11.79 -0.72 -10.87
C LEU A 254 -11.10 -2.10 -10.88
N ILE A 255 -11.34 -2.93 -11.90
CA ILE A 255 -10.67 -4.22 -12.09
C ILE A 255 -9.16 -4.03 -12.27
N LEU A 256 -8.73 -3.01 -13.03
CA LEU A 256 -7.31 -2.68 -13.16
C LEU A 256 -6.68 -2.37 -11.80
N ILE A 257 -7.34 -1.53 -10.99
CA ILE A 257 -6.87 -1.18 -9.65
C ILE A 257 -6.78 -2.42 -8.77
N LEU A 258 -7.84 -3.25 -8.73
CA LEU A 258 -7.86 -4.48 -7.93
C LEU A 258 -6.79 -5.50 -8.36
N ALA A 259 -6.59 -5.65 -9.67
CA ALA A 259 -5.58 -6.56 -10.22
C ALA A 259 -4.16 -6.09 -9.89
N VAL A 260 -3.90 -4.77 -9.95
CA VAL A 260 -2.62 -4.19 -9.51
C VAL A 260 -2.42 -4.33 -8.00
N MET A 261 -3.49 -4.18 -7.22
CA MET A 261 -3.46 -4.31 -5.77
C MET A 261 -3.22 -5.75 -5.31
N GLN A 262 -3.22 -6.72 -6.23
CA GLN A 262 -3.00 -8.14 -5.97
C GLN A 262 -3.76 -8.61 -4.72
N LEU A 263 -5.01 -8.17 -4.56
CA LEU A 263 -5.80 -8.62 -3.42
C LEU A 263 -5.85 -10.15 -3.48
N PRO A 264 -5.27 -10.86 -2.49
CA PRO A 264 -5.37 -12.29 -2.45
C PRO A 264 -6.86 -12.61 -2.36
N ALA A 265 -7.34 -13.48 -3.25
CA ALA A 265 -8.68 -14.02 -3.20
C ALA A 265 -8.80 -14.91 -1.96
N MET A 266 -8.81 -14.30 -0.77
CA MET A 266 -9.20 -14.96 0.46
C MET A 266 -10.71 -14.91 0.54
N LEU A 267 -11.32 -15.92 -0.09
CA LEU A 267 -12.47 -16.64 0.42
C LEU A 267 -11.98 -18.06 0.74
#